data_AF-A0A7J4URD1-F1
#
_entry.id   AF-A0A7J4URD1-F1
#
_cell.length_a   1.000
_cell.length_b   1.000
_cell.length_c   1.000
_cell.angle_alpha   90.00
_cell.angle_beta   90.00
_cell.angle_gamma   90.00
#
_symmetry.space_group_name_H-M   'P 1'
#
loop_
_entity.id
_entity.type
_entity.pdbx_description
1 polymer ?
#
loop_
_entity_poly.entity_id
_entity_poly.type
_entity_poly.pdbx_seq_one_letter_code
_entity_poly.pdbx_strand_id
1 'polypeptide(L)'
;DEAPGSVPVVFINSVADTPIMKVEGIQEIFSEGITTEAIDKVGELAADQCEPIGDARGSVWYKRKMAGEFTIRALREITGVGESLI
;
A
#
# COMPACT_ATOMS: atom_id res chain seq x y z
N ASP A 1 15.83 14.24 -19.52
CA ASP A 1 15.61 14.79 -18.17
C ASP A 1 14.49 13.97 -17.53
N GLU A 2 14.77 12.69 -17.29
CA GLU A 2 13.86 11.80 -16.56
C GLU A 2 14.34 11.83 -15.12
N ALA A 3 13.47 12.24 -14.20
CA ALA A 3 13.76 12.12 -12.78
C ALA A 3 14.16 10.66 -12.47
N PRO A 4 15.17 10.41 -11.62
CA PRO A 4 15.49 9.05 -11.18
C PRO A 4 14.19 8.37 -10.73
N GLY A 5 13.91 7.19 -11.28
CA GLY A 5 12.62 6.51 -11.16
C GLY A 5 12.04 6.63 -9.75
N SER A 6 10.98 7.41 -9.60
CA SER A 6 10.49 7.81 -8.28
C SER A 6 9.99 6.58 -7.52
N VAL A 7 10.50 6.40 -6.29
CA VAL A 7 9.97 5.40 -5.37
C VAL A 7 8.46 5.64 -5.18
N PRO A 8 7.60 4.61 -5.34
CA PRO A 8 6.16 4.78 -5.18
C PRO A 8 5.80 5.35 -3.80
N VAL A 9 4.74 6.17 -3.76
CA VAL A 9 4.15 6.65 -2.52
C VAL A 9 2.69 6.23 -2.50
N VAL A 10 2.22 5.75 -1.36
CA VAL A 10 0.85 5.24 -1.21
C VAL A 10 0.07 6.16 -0.28
N PHE A 11 -1.12 6.56 -0.76
CA PHE A 11 -2.11 7.28 0.02
C PHE A 11 -3.42 6.50 0.03
N ILE A 12 -4.05 6.39 1.20
CA ILE A 12 -5.30 5.65 1.39
C ILE A 12 -6.32 6.59 2.02
N ASN A 13 -7.53 6.64 1.47
CA ASN A 13 -8.63 7.45 2.01
C ASN A 13 -9.55 6.63 2.91
N SER A 14 -10.31 7.31 3.79
CA SER A 14 -11.38 6.70 4.60
C SER A 14 -10.93 5.53 5.52
N VAL A 15 -9.66 5.50 5.91
CA VAL A 15 -9.04 4.41 6.71
C VAL A 15 -8.30 4.89 7.97
N ALA A 16 -8.42 6.17 8.31
CA ALA A 16 -7.82 6.78 9.49
C ALA A 16 -8.66 7.99 9.94
N ASP A 17 -8.32 8.57 11.09
CA ASP A 17 -8.92 9.81 11.59
C ASP A 17 -8.68 10.99 10.65
N THR A 18 -7.56 10.99 9.93
CA THR A 18 -7.32 11.93 8.83
C THR A 18 -7.97 11.43 7.54
N PRO A 19 -8.61 12.31 6.73
CA PRO A 19 -9.30 11.90 5.51
C PRO A 19 -8.43 11.15 4.50
N ILE A 20 -7.12 11.42 4.51
CA ILE A 20 -6.09 10.76 3.72
C ILE A 20 -4.96 10.37 4.67
N MET A 21 -4.52 9.12 4.60
CA MET A 21 -3.37 8.57 5.29
C MET A 21 -2.26 8.28 4.27
N LYS A 22 -1.04 8.72 4.56
CA LYS A 22 0.16 8.34 3.82
C LYS A 22 0.77 7.12 4.50
N VAL A 23 1.11 6.09 3.72
CA VAL A 23 1.85 4.94 4.24
C VAL A 23 3.31 5.35 4.39
N GLU A 24 3.77 5.49 5.62
CA GLU A 24 5.14 5.87 5.94
C GLU A 24 6.08 4.66 5.88
N GLY A 25 7.37 4.88 5.60
CA GLY A 25 8.39 3.82 5.60
C GLY A 25 8.61 3.09 4.27
N ILE A 26 7.82 3.40 3.23
CA ILE A 26 7.96 2.77 1.89
C ILE A 26 9.36 2.97 1.30
N GLN A 27 9.96 4.16 1.48
CA GLN A 27 11.27 4.48 0.93
C GLN A 27 12.38 3.54 1.44
N GLU A 28 12.31 3.16 2.72
CA GLU A 28 13.29 2.24 3.31
C GLU A 28 13.10 0.82 2.74
N ILE A 29 11.85 0.38 2.60
CA ILE A 29 11.53 -0.94 2.04
C ILE A 29 12.00 -1.07 0.59
N PHE A 30 11.88 -0.01 -0.21
CA PHE A 30 12.31 0.00 -1.61
C PHE A 30 13.74 0.48 -1.84
N SER A 31 14.52 0.73 -0.78
CA SER A 31 15.90 1.24 -0.89
C SER A 31 16.83 0.32 -1.67
N GLU A 32 16.60 -1.00 -1.59
CA GLU A 32 17.38 -2.03 -2.30
C GLU A 32 16.73 -2.47 -3.62
N GLY A 33 15.55 -1.95 -3.95
CA GLY A 33 14.81 -2.26 -5.17
C GLY A 33 13.35 -2.63 -4.93
N ILE A 34 12.57 -2.55 -6.00
CA ILE A 34 11.14 -2.90 -5.99
C ILE A 34 11.00 -4.36 -6.42
N THR A 35 10.89 -5.27 -5.44
CA THR A 35 10.66 -6.71 -5.65
C THR A 35 9.26 -7.12 -5.20
N THR A 36 8.83 -8.34 -5.54
CA THR A 36 7.55 -8.90 -5.07
C THR A 36 7.50 -8.90 -3.54
N GLU A 37 8.58 -9.32 -2.88
CA GLU A 37 8.68 -9.36 -1.42
C GLU A 37 8.64 -7.96 -0.81
N ALA A 38 9.26 -6.98 -1.46
CA ALA A 38 9.22 -5.59 -1.02
C ALA A 38 7.79 -5.01 -1.14
N ILE A 39 7.08 -5.32 -2.23
CA ILE A 39 5.68 -4.93 -2.41
C ILE A 39 4.79 -5.57 -1.35
N ASP A 40 4.99 -6.86 -1.06
CA ASP A 40 4.20 -7.57 -0.04
C ASP A 40 4.43 -6.94 1.36
N LYS A 41 5.68 -6.58 1.70
CA LYS A 41 6.00 -5.83 2.93
C LYS A 41 5.33 -4.46 2.99
N VAL A 42 5.24 -3.73 1.88
CA VAL A 42 4.50 -2.46 1.84
C VAL A 42 3.00 -2.68 2.05
N GLY A 43 2.45 -3.79 1.55
CA GLY A 43 1.08 -4.21 1.84
C GLY A 43 0.83 -4.48 3.32
N GLU A 44 1.72 -5.21 3.98
CA GLU A 44 1.67 -5.44 5.43
C GLU A 44 1.71 -4.12 6.20
N LEU A 45 2.65 -3.23 5.83
CA LEU A 45 2.81 -1.93 6.45
C LEU A 45 1.56 -1.03 6.29
N ALA A 46 0.92 -1.07 5.12
CA ALA A 46 -0.33 -0.37 4.87
C ALA A 46 -1.49 -0.93 5.73
N ALA A 47 -1.55 -2.24 5.95
CA ALA A 47 -2.55 -2.86 6.79
C ALA A 47 -2.35 -2.52 8.28
N ASP A 48 -1.09 -2.44 8.72
CA ASP A 48 -0.72 -2.13 10.11
C ASP A 48 -0.96 -0.65 10.46
N GLN A 49 -0.63 0.27 9.56
CA GLN A 49 -0.86 1.72 9.76
C GLN A 49 -2.34 2.11 9.59
N CYS A 50 -3.18 1.20 9.07
CA CYS A 50 -4.60 1.43 8.88
C CYS A 50 -5.34 1.41 10.23
N GLU A 51 -5.95 2.53 10.59
CA GLU A 51 -6.74 2.71 11.82
C GLU A 51 -8.20 3.08 11.52
N PRO A 52 -8.97 2.19 10.87
CA PRO A 52 -10.32 2.50 10.46
C PRO A 52 -11.32 2.26 11.60
N ILE A 53 -12.44 2.96 11.55
CA ILE A 53 -13.61 2.61 12.37
C ILE A 53 -14.44 1.50 11.69
N GLY A 54 -15.06 0.65 12.51
CA GLY A 54 -16.04 -0.32 12.05
C GLY A 54 -17.38 0.37 11.75
N ASP A 55 -18.00 0.03 10.63
CA ASP A 55 -19.32 0.56 10.26
C ASP A 55 -20.09 -0.45 9.38
N ALA A 56 -21.26 -0.04 8.87
CA ALA A 56 -22.09 -0.85 7.98
C ALA A 56 -21.39 -1.30 6.68
N ARG A 57 -20.26 -0.69 6.30
CA ARG A 57 -19.48 -1.02 5.11
C ARG A 57 -18.40 -2.06 5.40
N GLY A 58 -18.12 -2.36 6.66
CA GLY A 58 -17.20 -3.43 7.03
C GLY A 58 -16.60 -3.29 8.42
N SER A 59 -16.05 -4.42 8.91
CA SER A 59 -15.33 -4.47 10.18
C SER A 59 -13.96 -3.79 10.06
N VAL A 60 -13.42 -3.38 11.21
CA VAL A 60 -12.05 -2.84 11.32
C VAL A 60 -11.03 -3.81 10.72
N TRP A 61 -11.15 -5.10 11.09
CA TRP A 61 -10.29 -6.17 10.55
C TRP A 61 -10.32 -6.22 9.03
N TYR A 62 -11.52 -6.19 8.44
CA TYR A 62 -11.68 -6.27 6.99
C TYR A 62 -11.04 -5.08 6.29
N LYS A 63 -11.29 -3.86 6.79
CA LYS A 63 -10.72 -2.63 6.22
C LYS A 63 -9.20 -2.60 6.28
N ARG A 64 -8.59 -3.06 7.39
CA ARG A 64 -7.13 -3.23 7.50
C ARG A 64 -6.61 -4.22 6.47
N LYS A 65 -7.22 -5.41 6.39
CA LYS A 65 -6.78 -6.42 5.44
C LYS A 65 -6.86 -5.93 3.99
N MET A 66 -7.96 -5.26 3.63
CA MET A 66 -8.14 -4.72 2.28
C MET A 66 -7.20 -3.55 1.96
N ALA A 67 -6.84 -2.72 2.93
CA ALA A 67 -5.85 -1.66 2.73
C ALA A 67 -4.51 -2.23 2.24
N GLY A 68 -4.05 -3.34 2.85
CA GLY A 68 -2.86 -4.04 2.40
C GLY A 68 -3.02 -4.67 1.01
N GLU A 69 -4.12 -5.40 0.76
CA GLU A 69 -4.36 -6.06 -0.53
C GLU A 69 -4.45 -5.06 -1.70
N PHE A 70 -5.13 -3.93 -1.51
CA PHE A 70 -5.21 -2.90 -2.55
C PHE A 70 -3.89 -2.19 -2.78
N THR A 71 -3.10 -2.00 -1.72
CA THR A 71 -1.74 -1.45 -1.83
C THR A 71 -0.85 -2.36 -2.67
N ILE A 72 -0.87 -3.68 -2.41
CA ILE A 72 -0.11 -4.67 -3.19
C ILE A 72 -0.53 -4.61 -4.66
N ARG A 73 -1.83 -4.68 -4.94
CA ARG A 73 -2.35 -4.68 -6.32
C ARG A 73 -1.94 -3.42 -7.08
N ALA A 74 -2.14 -2.25 -6.49
CA ALA A 74 -1.78 -0.98 -7.11
C ALA A 74 -0.27 -0.89 -7.38
N LEU A 75 0.58 -1.35 -6.45
CA LEU A 75 2.02 -1.37 -6.64
C LEU A 75 2.45 -2.34 -7.75
N ARG A 76 1.88 -3.54 -7.82
CA ARG A 76 2.17 -4.49 -8.90
C ARG A 76 1.78 -3.93 -10.26
N GLU A 77 0.62 -3.27 -10.35
CA GLU A 77 0.14 -2.63 -11.59
C GLU A 77 1.10 -1.54 -12.08
N ILE A 78 1.54 -0.61 -11.22
CA ILE A 78 2.39 0.52 -11.66
C ILE A 78 3.87 0.13 -11.83
N THR A 79 4.32 -0.97 -11.21
CA THR A 79 5.73 -1.41 -11.26
C THR A 79 5.95 -2.53 -12.28
N GLY A 80 4.89 -3.25 -12.68
CA GLY A 80 4.96 -4.48 -13.48
C GLY A 80 5.57 -5.67 -12.73
N VAL A 81 5.86 -5.54 -11.44
CA VAL A 81 6.49 -6.59 -10.62
C VAL A 81 5.42 -7.56 -10.12
N GLY A 82 5.57 -8.84 -10.45
CA GLY A 82 4.69 -9.89 -9.92
C GLY A 82 3.31 -9.98 -10.58
N GLU A 83 3.09 -9.37 -11.74
CA GLU A 83 1.90 -9.68 -12.55
C GLU A 83 2.01 -11.06 -13.21
N SER A 84 0.97 -11.88 -13.04
CA SER A 84 0.39 -12.63 -14.14
C SER A 84 -0.85 -11.85 -14.54
N LEU A 85 -0.82 -11.19 -15.71
CA LEU A 85 -2.02 -10.61 -16.32
C LEU A 85 -3.11 -11.68 -16.33
N ILE A 86 -4.25 -11.39 -15.71
CA ILE A 86 -5.48 -12.16 -15.92
C ILE A 86 -5.94 -11.89 -17.35
#